data_AF-A0A957IGT8-F1
#
_entry.id   AF-A0A957IGT8-F1
#
_cell.length_a   1.000
_cell.length_b   1.000
_cell.length_c   1.000
_cell.angle_alpha   90.00
_cell.angle_beta   90.00
_cell.angle_gamma   90.00
#
_symmetry.space_group_name_H-M   'P 1'
#
loop_
_entity.id
_entity.type
_entity.pdbx_description
1 polymer ?
#
loop_
_entity_poly.entity_id
_entity_poly.type
_entity_poly.pdbx_seq_one_letter_code
_entity_poly.pdbx_strand_id
1 'polypeptide(L)'
;MTTFLALWLAHLLADFPLQTNRVFRLKIASNAGLAFHVLLHLFTTALLVQQPAAHLSLFVVLGVVHFLIDWTKLRLPGDPQWPGFLLDQLAHLVSLVLLARWQTAVTAVLSPWLMIPLILLVLLPAVLMLLWVWANDMEQNDRYQESGSVQWASRRLLTLSQQTGWVALLLVAACRFML
;
A
#
# COMPACT_ATOMS: atom_id res chain seq x y z
N MET A 1 2.75 -20.15 -1.08
CA MET A 1 3.06 -19.12 -2.11
C MET A 1 1.88 -18.20 -2.38
N THR A 2 0.66 -18.73 -2.51
CA THR A 2 -0.55 -17.93 -2.77
C THR A 2 -0.87 -16.93 -1.64
N THR A 3 -0.63 -17.30 -0.38
CA THR A 3 -0.78 -16.44 0.81
C THR A 3 -0.03 -15.12 0.66
N PHE A 4 1.26 -15.18 0.33
CA PHE A 4 2.10 -13.99 0.16
C PHE A 4 1.55 -13.08 -0.95
N LEU A 5 1.14 -13.65 -2.08
CA LEU A 5 0.55 -12.88 -3.19
C LEU A 5 -0.75 -12.19 -2.76
N ALA A 6 -1.62 -12.87 -2.01
CA ALA A 6 -2.86 -12.27 -1.50
C ALA A 6 -2.58 -11.14 -0.50
N LEU A 7 -1.67 -11.37 0.45
CA LEU A 7 -1.27 -10.35 1.43
C LEU A 7 -0.62 -9.14 0.75
N TRP A 8 0.26 -9.38 -0.23
CA TRP A 8 0.94 -8.31 -0.95
C TRP A 8 -0.04 -7.50 -1.81
N LEU A 9 -0.93 -8.17 -2.55
CA LEU A 9 -1.99 -7.49 -3.31
C LEU A 9 -2.92 -6.69 -2.37
N ALA A 10 -3.32 -7.25 -1.23
CA ALA A 10 -4.16 -6.58 -0.24
C ALA A 10 -3.50 -5.30 0.30
N HIS A 11 -2.21 -5.39 0.64
CA HIS A 11 -1.41 -4.27 1.11
C HIS A 11 -1.28 -3.18 0.04
N LEU A 12 -0.92 -3.56 -1.19
CA LEU A 12 -0.79 -2.60 -2.31
C LEU A 12 -2.12 -1.87 -2.57
N LEU A 13 -3.26 -2.57 -2.52
CA LEU A 13 -4.59 -1.95 -2.69
C LEU A 13 -4.92 -0.95 -1.58
N ALA A 14 -4.54 -1.28 -0.34
CA ALA A 14 -4.82 -0.44 0.82
C ALA A 14 -3.93 0.81 0.86
N ASP A 15 -2.64 0.70 0.54
CA ASP A 15 -1.68 1.82 0.61
C ASP A 15 -1.70 2.78 -0.58
N PHE A 16 -2.16 2.32 -1.75
CA PHE A 16 -2.12 3.13 -2.97
C PHE A 16 -3.52 3.55 -3.43
N PRO A 17 -4.40 2.67 -3.96
CA PRO A 17 -5.78 3.04 -4.29
C PRO A 17 -6.61 3.59 -3.13
N LEU A 18 -6.63 2.89 -1.99
CA LEU A 18 -7.56 3.20 -0.89
C LEU A 18 -7.03 4.29 0.05
N GLN A 19 -5.72 4.51 0.12
CA GLN A 19 -5.12 5.62 0.87
C GLN A 19 -5.27 6.95 0.10
N THR A 20 -6.50 7.40 -0.08
CA THR A 20 -6.79 8.71 -0.68
C THR A 20 -6.19 9.85 0.16
N ASN A 21 -6.09 11.06 -0.42
CA ASN A 21 -5.67 12.26 0.32
C ASN A 21 -6.49 12.48 1.62
N ARG A 22 -7.76 12.08 1.65
CA ARG A 22 -8.60 12.16 2.85
C ARG A 22 -8.15 11.16 3.92
N VAL A 23 -7.88 9.91 3.52
CA VAL A 23 -7.40 8.85 4.43
C VAL A 23 -6.02 9.21 4.96
N PHE A 24 -5.12 9.69 4.11
CA PHE A 24 -3.80 10.15 4.52
C PHE A 24 -3.88 11.30 5.54
N ARG A 25 -4.74 12.31 5.32
CA ARG A 25 -4.95 13.39 6.29
C ARG A 25 -5.48 12.89 7.63
N LEU A 26 -6.38 11.90 7.63
CA LEU A 26 -6.83 11.27 8.88
C LEU A 26 -5.69 10.52 9.57
N LYS A 27 -4.92 9.73 8.82
CA LYS A 27 -3.76 8.96 9.30
C LYS A 27 -2.75 9.82 10.03
N ILE A 28 -2.39 10.98 9.48
CA ILE A 28 -1.43 11.89 10.11
C ILE A 28 -2.02 12.69 11.29
N ALA A 29 -3.34 12.87 11.34
CA ALA A 29 -3.99 13.70 12.36
C ALA A 29 -4.12 13.01 13.72
N SER A 30 -4.19 11.67 13.77
CA SER A 30 -4.37 10.93 15.02
C SER A 30 -4.09 9.44 14.90
N ASN A 31 -3.82 8.79 16.05
CA ASN A 31 -3.75 7.33 16.13
C ASN A 31 -5.06 6.64 15.71
N ALA A 32 -6.22 7.30 15.90
CA ALA A 32 -7.51 6.77 15.45
C ALA A 32 -7.62 6.77 13.91
N GLY A 33 -7.11 7.82 13.25
CA GLY A 33 -7.02 7.86 11.80
C GLY A 33 -6.01 6.85 11.24
N LEU A 34 -4.89 6.63 11.94
CA LEU A 34 -3.97 5.54 11.60
C LEU A 34 -4.64 4.16 11.77
N ALA A 35 -5.38 3.94 12.86
CA ALA A 35 -6.14 2.71 13.04
C ALA A 35 -7.18 2.51 11.93
N PHE A 36 -7.86 3.58 11.49
CA PHE A 36 -8.77 3.51 10.34
C PHE A 36 -8.05 3.07 9.05
N HIS A 37 -6.84 3.56 8.80
CA HIS A 37 -6.04 3.10 7.68
C HIS A 37 -5.69 1.59 7.80
N VAL A 38 -5.30 1.13 8.98
CA VAL A 38 -5.06 -0.30 9.24
C VAL A 38 -6.33 -1.14 9.00
N LEU A 39 -7.51 -0.63 9.33
CA LEU A 39 -8.77 -1.33 9.02
C LEU A 39 -8.96 -1.54 7.51
N LEU A 40 -8.47 -0.65 6.65
CA LEU A 40 -8.49 -0.85 5.20
C LEU A 40 -7.60 -2.03 4.79
N HIS A 41 -6.42 -2.18 5.40
CA HIS A 41 -5.54 -3.34 5.18
C HIS A 41 -6.19 -4.65 5.65
N LEU A 42 -6.83 -4.65 6.81
CA LEU A 42 -7.54 -5.83 7.30
C LEU A 42 -8.73 -6.17 6.39
N PHE A 43 -9.46 -5.16 5.92
CA PHE A 43 -10.57 -5.35 5.01
C PHE A 43 -10.13 -5.93 3.66
N THR A 44 -9.12 -5.36 3.00
CA THR A 44 -8.61 -5.88 1.72
C THR A 44 -8.04 -7.30 1.88
N THR A 45 -7.37 -7.56 3.01
CA THR A 45 -6.88 -8.91 3.32
C THR A 45 -8.03 -9.90 3.49
N ALA A 46 -9.10 -9.53 4.18
CA ALA A 46 -10.28 -10.38 4.37
C ALA A 46 -10.98 -10.70 3.05
N LEU A 47 -10.94 -9.79 2.07
CA LEU A 47 -11.48 -10.05 0.75
C LEU A 47 -10.64 -11.04 -0.07
N LEU A 48 -9.32 -11.07 0.13
CA LEU A 48 -8.38 -11.84 -0.71
C LEU A 48 -7.93 -13.18 -0.11
N VAL A 49 -8.25 -13.43 1.16
CA VAL A 49 -7.95 -14.68 1.87
C VAL A 49 -9.20 -15.55 2.02
N GLN A 50 -9.06 -16.88 1.87
CA GLN A 50 -10.15 -17.82 2.14
C GLN A 50 -10.41 -17.94 3.63
N GLN A 51 -11.69 -18.06 4.00
CA GLN A 51 -12.14 -18.28 5.39
C GLN A 51 -11.46 -17.34 6.41
N PRO A 52 -11.52 -16.01 6.22
CA PRO A 52 -10.76 -15.06 7.05
C PRO A 52 -11.07 -15.18 8.56
N ALA A 53 -12.31 -15.55 8.90
CA ALA A 53 -12.73 -15.79 10.28
C ALA A 53 -12.01 -16.97 10.97
N ALA A 54 -11.46 -17.93 10.22
CA ALA A 54 -10.67 -19.03 10.78
C ALA A 54 -9.22 -18.60 11.11
N HIS A 55 -8.80 -17.43 10.63
CA HIS A 55 -7.41 -16.97 10.69
C HIS A 55 -7.25 -15.67 11.47
N LEU A 56 -8.06 -15.44 12.51
CA LEU A 56 -8.05 -14.17 13.28
C LEU A 56 -6.66 -13.79 13.82
N SER A 57 -5.82 -14.76 14.17
CA SER A 57 -4.45 -14.50 14.60
C SER A 57 -3.61 -13.80 13.53
N LEU A 58 -3.79 -14.15 12.25
CA LEU A 58 -3.15 -13.45 11.13
C LEU A 58 -3.58 -11.98 11.10
N PHE A 59 -4.89 -11.72 11.20
CA PHE A 59 -5.44 -10.36 11.13
C PHE A 59 -4.97 -9.49 12.30
N VAL A 60 -4.93 -10.05 13.52
CA VAL A 60 -4.43 -9.32 14.69
C VAL A 60 -2.95 -8.96 14.52
N VAL A 61 -2.10 -9.93 14.16
CA VAL A 61 -0.66 -9.67 14.02
C VAL A 61 -0.39 -8.75 12.83
N LEU A 62 -1.06 -8.95 11.68
CA LEU A 62 -0.97 -8.07 10.52
C LEU A 62 -1.33 -6.63 10.90
N GLY A 63 -2.46 -6.44 11.58
CA GLY A 63 -2.92 -5.12 12.01
C GLY A 63 -1.95 -4.44 12.98
N VAL A 64 -1.46 -5.16 13.98
CA VAL A 64 -0.50 -4.64 14.95
C VAL A 64 0.81 -4.27 14.27
N VAL A 65 1.38 -5.16 13.45
CA VAL A 65 2.66 -4.92 12.77
C VAL A 65 2.54 -3.74 11.80
N HIS A 66 1.48 -3.69 10.99
CA HIS A 66 1.24 -2.58 10.06
C HIS A 66 1.09 -1.25 10.82
N PHE A 67 0.30 -1.24 11.90
CA PHE A 67 0.15 -0.06 12.75
C PHE A 67 1.51 0.42 13.27
N LEU A 68 2.36 -0.48 13.79
CA LEU A 68 3.66 -0.12 14.36
C LEU A 68 4.63 0.42 13.31
N ILE A 69 4.66 -0.16 12.11
CA ILE A 69 5.52 0.33 11.02
C ILE A 69 5.12 1.76 10.66
N ASP A 70 3.84 1.99 10.36
CA ASP A 70 3.32 3.31 10.01
C ASP A 70 3.48 4.33 11.15
N TRP A 71 3.18 3.92 12.38
CA TRP A 71 3.32 4.75 13.58
C TRP A 71 4.77 5.21 13.80
N THR A 72 5.73 4.35 13.47
CA THR A 72 7.16 4.67 13.55
C THR A 72 7.55 5.64 12.44
N LYS A 73 7.13 5.39 11.20
CA LYS A 73 7.35 6.31 10.07
C LYS A 73 6.84 7.72 10.35
N LEU A 74 5.65 7.85 10.93
CA LEU A 74 5.07 9.16 11.28
C LEU A 74 5.86 9.91 12.36
N ARG A 75 6.62 9.21 13.21
CA ARG A 75 7.45 9.82 14.27
C ARG A 75 8.89 10.10 13.85
N LEU A 76 9.36 9.40 12.83
CA LEU A 76 10.71 9.54 12.29
C LEU A 76 10.62 9.96 10.81
N PRO A 77 10.05 11.14 10.50
CA PRO A 77 10.03 11.63 9.13
C PRO A 77 11.47 11.90 8.67
N GLY A 78 11.87 11.27 7.57
CA GLY A 78 13.16 11.53 6.94
C GLY A 78 13.13 12.79 6.09
N ASP A 79 14.25 13.47 5.95
CA ASP A 79 14.43 14.57 5.00
C ASP A 79 15.76 14.36 4.25
N PRO A 80 15.74 14.02 2.95
CA PRO A 80 14.57 13.90 2.05
C PRO A 80 13.64 12.73 2.41
N GLN A 81 12.38 12.77 1.95
CA GLN A 81 11.34 11.79 2.29
C GLN A 81 11.46 10.46 1.52
N TRP A 82 11.97 10.48 0.28
CA TRP A 82 11.97 9.30 -0.60
C TRP A 82 12.74 8.08 -0.05
N PRO A 83 13.87 8.17 0.67
CA PRO A 83 14.52 7.01 1.26
C PRO A 83 13.65 6.40 2.37
N GLY A 84 13.02 7.25 3.19
CA GLY A 84 12.07 6.83 4.23
C GLY A 84 10.87 6.11 3.64
N PHE A 85 10.37 6.56 2.48
CA PHE A 85 9.31 5.86 1.75
C PHE A 85 9.75 4.45 1.31
N LEU A 86 10.97 4.28 0.78
CA LEU A 86 11.46 2.95 0.37
C LEU A 86 11.68 2.01 1.56
N LEU A 87 12.24 2.52 2.66
CA LEU A 87 12.42 1.76 3.89
C LEU A 87 11.08 1.30 4.48
N ASP A 88 10.06 2.16 4.40
CA ASP A 88 8.69 1.82 4.80
C ASP A 88 8.10 0.69 3.95
N GLN A 89 8.17 0.79 2.62
CA GLN A 89 7.69 -0.29 1.74
C GLN A 89 8.46 -1.60 1.98
N LEU A 90 9.76 -1.52 2.25
CA LEU A 90 10.58 -2.69 2.56
C LEU A 90 10.17 -3.34 3.90
N ALA A 91 9.93 -2.54 4.94
CA ALA A 91 9.48 -3.04 6.24
C ALA A 91 8.14 -3.79 6.12
N HIS A 92 7.19 -3.21 5.38
CA HIS A 92 5.93 -3.88 5.07
C HIS A 92 6.17 -5.17 4.29
N LEU A 93 6.92 -5.15 3.19
CA LEU A 93 7.20 -6.33 2.38
C LEU A 93 7.82 -7.49 3.20
N VAL A 94 8.80 -7.18 4.05
CA VAL A 94 9.43 -8.15 4.96
C VAL A 94 8.40 -8.72 5.92
N SER A 95 7.55 -7.89 6.52
CA SER A 95 6.49 -8.35 7.42
C SER A 95 5.52 -9.32 6.73
N LEU A 96 5.13 -9.03 5.48
CA LEU A 96 4.22 -9.90 4.71
C LEU A 96 4.88 -11.25 4.38
N VAL A 97 6.17 -11.27 4.07
CA VAL A 97 6.93 -12.52 3.87
C VAL A 97 6.94 -13.36 5.16
N LEU A 98 7.21 -12.73 6.31
CA LEU A 98 7.23 -13.42 7.60
C LEU A 98 5.85 -13.97 7.97
N LEU A 99 4.79 -13.17 7.80
CA LEU A 99 3.41 -13.59 8.03
C LEU A 99 2.99 -14.74 7.13
N ALA A 100 3.33 -14.69 5.83
CA ALA A 100 3.01 -15.76 4.89
C ALA A 100 3.77 -17.06 5.19
N ARG A 101 4.97 -16.97 5.79
CA ARG A 101 5.72 -18.15 6.27
C ARG A 101 5.17 -18.72 7.57
N TRP A 102 4.63 -17.87 8.44
CA TRP A 102 4.00 -18.28 9.70
C TRP A 102 2.63 -18.94 9.46
N GLN A 103 1.81 -18.36 8.58
CA GLN A 103 0.43 -18.78 8.34
C GLN A 103 0.32 -19.65 7.07
N THR A 104 0.97 -20.80 7.08
CA THR A 104 1.04 -21.70 5.91
C THR A 104 -0.29 -22.32 5.49
N ALA A 105 -1.26 -22.40 6.41
CA ALA A 105 -2.60 -22.91 6.15
C ALA A 105 -3.51 -21.90 5.42
N VAL A 106 -3.15 -20.62 5.39
CA VAL A 106 -3.95 -19.57 4.77
C VAL A 106 -3.80 -19.65 3.26
N THR A 107 -4.92 -19.70 2.54
CA THR A 107 -4.94 -19.73 1.06
C THR A 107 -5.57 -18.46 0.50
N ALA A 108 -5.13 -18.05 -0.68
CA ALA A 108 -5.74 -16.96 -1.42
C ALA A 108 -7.08 -17.39 -2.03
N VAL A 109 -8.01 -16.44 -2.15
CA VAL A 109 -9.23 -16.64 -2.95
C VAL A 109 -8.88 -16.71 -4.43
N LEU A 110 -8.09 -15.76 -4.91
CA LEU A 110 -7.72 -15.66 -6.32
C LEU A 110 -6.57 -16.62 -6.66
N SER A 111 -6.55 -17.10 -7.90
CA SER A 111 -5.44 -17.92 -8.40
C SER A 111 -4.19 -17.04 -8.62
N PRO A 112 -2.97 -17.62 -8.57
CA PRO A 112 -1.74 -16.88 -8.87
C PRO A 112 -1.73 -16.23 -10.26
N TRP A 113 -2.33 -16.90 -11.25
CA TRP A 113 -2.45 -16.41 -12.63
C TRP A 113 -3.24 -15.10 -12.73
N LEU A 114 -4.16 -14.85 -11.80
CA LEU A 114 -4.88 -13.57 -11.70
C LEU A 114 -4.13 -12.59 -10.80
N MET A 115 -3.61 -13.04 -9.65
CA MET A 115 -2.96 -12.14 -8.71
C MET A 115 -1.69 -11.49 -9.25
N ILE A 116 -0.86 -12.22 -10.00
CA ILE A 116 0.40 -11.67 -10.54
C ILE A 116 0.14 -10.48 -11.48
N PRO A 117 -0.69 -10.58 -12.53
CA PRO A 117 -0.96 -9.42 -13.38
C PRO A 117 -1.69 -8.29 -12.63
N LEU A 118 -2.55 -8.60 -11.66
CA LEU A 118 -3.17 -7.59 -10.81
C LEU A 118 -2.13 -6.86 -9.94
N ILE A 119 -1.16 -7.57 -9.37
CA ILE A 119 -0.04 -6.96 -8.63
C ILE A 119 0.77 -6.05 -9.54
N LEU A 120 1.12 -6.49 -10.75
CA LEU A 120 1.84 -5.67 -11.72
C LEU A 120 1.07 -4.39 -12.08
N LEU A 121 -0.26 -4.48 -12.19
CA LEU A 121 -1.12 -3.33 -12.40
C LEU A 121 -1.14 -2.37 -11.19
N VAL A 122 -1.23 -2.89 -9.96
CA VAL A 122 -1.24 -2.06 -8.73
C VAL A 122 0.17 -1.53 -8.39
N LEU A 123 1.24 -2.11 -8.94
CA LEU A 123 2.58 -1.52 -8.82
C LEU A 123 2.70 -0.20 -9.60
N LEU A 124 1.89 0.02 -10.65
CA LEU A 124 1.88 1.30 -11.36
C LEU A 124 1.56 2.50 -10.44
N PRO A 125 0.44 2.55 -9.70
CA PRO A 125 0.17 3.65 -8.78
C PRO A 125 1.21 3.76 -7.66
N ALA A 126 1.81 2.64 -7.22
CA ALA A 126 2.91 2.67 -6.25
C ALA A 126 4.17 3.37 -6.79
N VAL A 127 4.57 3.07 -8.02
CA VAL A 127 5.71 3.72 -8.70
C VAL A 127 5.40 5.20 -8.94
N LEU A 128 4.19 5.54 -9.39
CA LEU A 128 3.78 6.93 -9.57
C LEU A 128 3.83 7.72 -8.25
N MET A 129 3.45 7.09 -7.13
CA MET A 129 3.56 7.68 -5.80
C MET A 129 5.01 7.90 -5.38
N LEU A 130 5.90 6.92 -5.59
CA LEU A 130 7.33 7.07 -5.31
C LEU A 130 7.95 8.22 -6.12
N LEU A 131 7.65 8.29 -7.42
CA LEU A 131 8.15 9.36 -8.30
C LEU A 131 7.58 10.73 -7.88
N TRP A 132 6.34 10.77 -7.40
CA TRP A 132 5.76 11.98 -6.82
C TRP A 132 6.49 12.41 -5.54
N VAL A 133 6.75 11.50 -4.59
CA VAL A 133 7.51 11.79 -3.36
C VAL A 133 8.90 12.34 -3.72
N TRP A 134 9.60 11.64 -4.61
CA TRP A 134 10.91 12.08 -5.09
C TRP A 134 10.86 13.46 -5.75
N ALA A 135 9.86 13.73 -6.59
CA ALA A 135 9.72 15.02 -7.25
C ALA A 135 9.50 16.17 -6.25
N ASN A 136 8.75 15.95 -5.16
CA ASN A 136 8.58 16.95 -4.11
C ASN A 136 9.87 17.23 -3.34
N ASP A 137 10.67 16.19 -3.05
CA ASP A 137 11.99 16.38 -2.42
C ASP A 137 12.94 17.15 -3.35
N MET A 138 12.90 16.87 -4.66
CA MET A 138 13.74 17.57 -5.64
C MET A 138 13.31 19.01 -5.88
N GLU A 139 12.01 19.31 -5.85
CA GLU A 139 11.50 20.69 -6.03
C GLU A 139 11.99 21.64 -4.92
N GLN A 140 12.28 21.11 -3.72
CA GLN A 140 12.88 21.85 -2.62
C GLN A 140 14.39 22.12 -2.78
N ASN A 141 15.03 21.47 -3.75
CA ASN A 141 16.45 21.65 -4.03
C ASN A 141 16.65 22.75 -5.09
N ASP A 142 17.42 23.79 -4.75
CA ASP A 142 17.69 24.94 -5.63
C ASP A 142 18.13 24.55 -7.05
N ARG A 143 18.83 23.42 -7.20
CA ARG A 143 19.29 22.91 -8.50
C ARG A 143 18.15 22.52 -9.44
N TYR A 144 17.02 22.08 -8.90
CA TYR A 144 15.91 21.52 -9.66
C TYR A 144 14.62 22.35 -9.55
N GLN A 145 14.64 23.44 -8.79
CA GLN A 145 13.50 24.31 -8.56
C GLN A 145 12.86 24.85 -9.86
N GLU A 146 13.68 25.17 -10.86
CA GLU A 146 13.22 25.65 -12.18
C GLU A 146 12.96 24.54 -13.20
N SER A 147 13.13 23.26 -12.82
CA SER A 147 12.92 22.15 -13.75
C SER A 147 11.44 21.92 -14.02
N GLY A 148 11.00 22.22 -15.24
CA GLY A 148 9.61 21.99 -15.67
C GLY A 148 9.15 20.53 -15.50
N SER A 149 10.05 19.55 -15.68
CA SER A 149 9.74 18.13 -15.48
C SER A 149 9.47 17.78 -14.02
N VAL A 150 10.23 18.36 -13.08
CA VAL A 150 10.06 18.14 -11.63
C VAL A 150 8.76 18.78 -11.16
N GLN A 151 8.49 20.03 -11.56
CA GLN A 151 7.25 20.72 -11.23
C GLN A 151 6.01 20.01 -11.82
N TRP A 152 6.12 19.48 -13.04
CA TRP A 152 5.03 18.68 -13.61
C TRP A 152 4.80 17.41 -12.79
N ALA A 153 5.87 16.72 -12.42
CA ALA A 153 5.82 15.48 -11.66
C ALA A 153 5.19 15.68 -10.26
N SER A 154 5.64 16.70 -9.52
CA SER A 154 5.10 17.02 -8.18
C SER A 154 3.62 17.42 -8.21
N ARG A 155 3.14 18.02 -9.31
CA ARG A 155 1.74 18.44 -9.46
C ARG A 155 0.80 17.35 -10.00
N ARG A 156 1.29 16.42 -10.82
CA ARG A 156 0.43 15.50 -11.60
C ARG A 156 0.49 14.05 -11.15
N LEU A 157 1.65 13.55 -10.70
CA LEU A 157 1.83 12.11 -10.49
C LEU A 157 0.95 11.54 -9.37
N LEU A 158 0.69 12.29 -8.29
CA LEU A 158 -0.24 11.86 -7.24
C LEU A 158 -1.66 11.64 -7.78
N THR A 159 -2.16 12.55 -8.61
CA THR A 159 -3.49 12.43 -9.23
C THR A 159 -3.55 11.23 -10.16
N LEU A 160 -2.50 11.01 -10.98
CA LEU A 160 -2.41 9.85 -11.86
C LEU A 160 -2.31 8.53 -11.08
N SER A 161 -1.57 8.52 -9.97
CA SER A 161 -1.51 7.38 -9.05
C SER A 161 -2.91 7.04 -8.51
N GLN A 162 -3.67 8.04 -8.05
CA GLN A 162 -5.02 7.81 -7.54
C GLN A 162 -6.00 7.32 -8.62
N GLN A 163 -5.96 7.90 -9.82
CA GLN A 163 -6.82 7.50 -10.93
C GLN A 163 -6.55 6.05 -11.38
N THR A 164 -5.28 5.71 -11.60
CA THR A 164 -4.89 4.33 -11.97
C THR A 164 -5.16 3.35 -10.85
N GLY A 165 -5.03 3.78 -9.58
CA GLY A 165 -5.39 3.00 -8.40
C GLY A 165 -6.87 2.60 -8.37
N TRP A 166 -7.80 3.51 -8.66
CA TRP A 166 -9.23 3.18 -8.71
C TRP A 166 -9.57 2.15 -9.79
N VAL A 167 -8.95 2.25 -10.97
CA VAL A 167 -9.11 1.26 -12.03
C VAL A 167 -8.64 -0.11 -11.56
N ALA A 168 -7.47 -0.19 -10.93
CA ALA A 168 -6.92 -1.44 -10.42
C ALA A 168 -7.81 -2.04 -9.31
N LEU A 169 -8.32 -1.22 -8.39
CA LEU A 169 -9.23 -1.67 -7.34
C LEU A 169 -10.53 -2.27 -7.91
N LEU A 170 -11.13 -1.60 -8.90
CA LEU A 170 -12.35 -2.09 -9.55
C LEU A 170 -12.12 -3.43 -10.27
N LEU A 171 -10.96 -3.60 -10.91
CA LEU A 171 -10.60 -4.85 -11.57
C LEU A 171 -10.38 -5.99 -10.55
N VAL A 172 -9.69 -5.73 -9.43
CA VAL A 172 -9.54 -6.74 -8.37
C VAL A 172 -10.91 -7.12 -7.80
N ALA A 173 -11.78 -6.14 -7.55
CA ALA A 173 -13.13 -6.39 -7.06
C ALA A 173 -13.94 -7.23 -8.06
N ALA A 174 -13.88 -6.91 -9.36
CA ALA A 174 -14.53 -7.70 -10.40
C ALA A 174 -14.03 -9.15 -10.42
N CYS A 175 -12.71 -9.37 -10.38
CA CYS A 175 -12.13 -10.71 -10.29
C CYS A 175 -12.55 -11.47 -9.03
N ARG A 176 -12.77 -10.78 -7.90
CA ARG A 176 -13.15 -11.42 -6.63
C ARG A 176 -14.61 -11.88 -6.58
N PHE A 177 -15.50 -11.16 -7.24
CA PHE A 177 -16.95 -11.38 -7.13
C PHE A 177 -17.58 -12.01 -8.36
N MET A 178 -16.90 -12.03 -9.51
CA MET A 178 -17.42 -12.62 -10.76
C MET A 178 -16.80 -13.98 -11.10
N LEU A 179 -15.75 -14.39 -10.37
CA LEU A 179 -15.06 -15.69 -10.52
C LEU A 179 -15.14 -16.46 -9.21
#